data_AF-A0A4R9VUK0-F1
#
_entry.id   AF-A0A4R9VUK0-F1
#
_cell.length_a   1.000
_cell.length_b   1.000
_cell.length_c   1.000
_cell.angle_alpha   90.00
_cell.angle_beta   90.00
_cell.angle_gamma   90.00
#
_symmetry.space_group_name_H-M   'P 1'
#
loop_
_entity.id
_entity.type
_entity.pdbx_description
1 polymer ?
#
loop_
_entity_poly.entity_id
_entity_poly.type
_entity_poly.pdbx_seq_one_letter_code
_entity_poly.pdbx_strand_id
1 'polypeptide(L)'
;AQVESSLATLLQDIAVATFRACQCRDYARVDLRIDRSGQPFVLEINSMPGLSMCGTYALAAMTAGHSYSSLINRILDLAHTRSFGIGIP
;
A
#
# COMPACT_ATOMS: atom_id res chain seq x y z
N ALA A 1 -14.38 1.61 -11.40
CA ALA A 1 -14.12 1.88 -12.82
C ALA A 1 -13.01 0.96 -13.28
N GLN A 2 -13.07 0.47 -14.52
CA GLN A 2 -11.92 -0.22 -15.11
C GLN A 2 -10.85 0.82 -15.40
N VAL A 3 -9.61 0.52 -15.01
CA VAL A 3 -8.44 1.38 -15.24
C VAL A 3 -7.56 0.63 -16.23
N GLU A 4 -7.07 1.31 -17.27
CA GLU A 4 -6.14 0.70 -18.23
C GLU A 4 -4.87 0.21 -17.52
N SER A 5 -4.26 -0.87 -18.02
CA SER A 5 -3.09 -1.49 -17.40
C SER A 5 -1.91 -0.52 -17.26
N SER A 6 -1.67 0.31 -18.28
CA SER A 6 -0.64 1.35 -18.28
C SER A 6 -0.84 2.37 -17.16
N LEU A 7 -2.08 2.85 -17.00
CA LEU A 7 -2.44 3.78 -15.93
C LEU A 7 -2.34 3.11 -14.55
N ALA A 8 -2.76 1.85 -14.42
CA ALA A 8 -2.62 1.10 -13.18
C ALA A 8 -1.14 0.96 -12.75
N THR A 9 -0.25 0.63 -13.67
CA THR A 9 1.20 0.58 -13.41
C THR A 9 1.74 1.94 -12.99
N LEU A 10 1.37 3.01 -13.70
CA LEU A 10 1.76 4.37 -13.34
C LEU A 10 1.32 4.75 -11.91
N LEU A 11 0.09 4.43 -11.52
CA LEU A 11 -0.42 4.69 -10.17
C LEU A 11 0.35 3.91 -9.11
N GLN A 12 0.72 2.65 -9.39
CA GLN A 12 1.54 1.83 -8.48
C GLN A 12 2.94 2.41 -8.31
N ASP A 13 3.57 2.84 -9.41
CA ASP A 13 4.90 3.48 -9.37
C ASP A 13 4.88 4.78 -8.55
N ILE A 14 3.85 5.61 -8.73
CA ILE A 14 3.65 6.83 -7.93
C ILE A 14 3.46 6.49 -6.45
N ALA A 15 2.67 5.46 -6.13
CA ALA A 15 2.45 5.03 -4.74
C ALA A 15 3.77 4.57 -4.08
N VAL A 16 4.58 3.78 -4.78
CA VAL A 16 5.89 3.32 -4.28
C VAL A 16 6.87 4.49 -4.14
N ALA A 17 6.90 5.42 -5.10
CA ALA A 17 7.73 6.61 -5.03
C ALA A 17 7.35 7.50 -3.83
N THR A 18 6.05 7.71 -3.60
CA THR A 18 5.53 8.48 -2.47
C THR A 18 5.91 7.82 -1.14
N PHE A 19 5.73 6.51 -1.02
CA PHE A 19 6.11 5.73 0.17
C PHE A 19 7.59 5.93 0.53
N ARG A 20 8.47 5.87 -0.48
CA ARG A 20 9.92 6.07 -0.31
C ARG A 20 10.26 7.52 0.05
N ALA A 21 9.66 8.48 -0.65
CA ALA A 21 9.90 9.91 -0.42
C ALA A 21 9.50 10.36 0.99
N CYS A 22 8.43 9.78 1.54
CA CYS A 22 7.97 10.04 2.90
C CYS A 22 8.65 9.17 3.97
N GLN A 23 9.65 8.37 3.60
CA GLN A 23 10.39 7.47 4.50
C GLN A 23 9.46 6.55 5.31
N CYS A 24 8.32 6.18 4.73
CA CYS A 24 7.39 5.23 5.35
C CYS A 24 8.06 3.87 5.48
N ARG A 25 7.57 3.09 6.43
CA ARG A 25 8.11 1.77 6.77
C ARG A 25 6.96 0.79 6.90
N ASP A 26 7.24 -0.46 6.60
CA ASP A 26 6.37 -1.62 6.78
C ASP A 26 5.12 -1.60 5.88
N TYR A 27 4.25 -0.59 6.01
CA TYR A 27 3.06 -0.41 5.18
C TYR A 27 2.54 1.04 5.20
N ALA A 28 1.84 1.44 4.14
CA ALA A 28 1.08 2.69 4.07
C ALA A 28 0.01 2.58 2.97
N ARG A 29 -0.98 3.47 3.00
CA ARG A 29 -1.93 3.68 1.91
C ARG A 29 -1.64 5.02 1.25
N VAL A 30 -1.58 5.05 -0.08
CA VAL A 30 -1.44 6.29 -0.86
C VAL A 30 -2.73 6.54 -1.59
N ASP A 31 -3.36 7.67 -1.30
CA ASP A 31 -4.63 8.07 -1.89
C ASP A 31 -4.34 9.00 -3.08
N LEU A 32 -4.80 8.57 -4.26
CA LEU A 32 -4.54 9.22 -5.54
C LEU A 32 -5.84 9.74 -6.15
N ARG A 33 -5.75 10.85 -6.88
CA ARG A 33 -6.83 11.36 -7.72
C ARG A 33 -6.33 11.56 -9.14
N ILE A 34 -7.12 11.12 -10.10
CA ILE A 34 -6.88 11.38 -11.52
C ILE A 34 -7.78 12.53 -11.94
N ASP A 35 -7.21 13.53 -12.60
CA ASP A 35 -7.97 14.65 -13.13
C ASP A 35 -8.68 14.30 -14.45
N ARG A 36 -9.32 15.29 -15.09
CA ARG A 36 -10.04 15.10 -16.36
C ARG A 36 -9.13 14.82 -17.56
N SER A 37 -7.84 15.14 -17.45
CA SER A 37 -6.83 14.91 -18.49
C SER A 37 -6.14 13.55 -18.35
N GLY A 38 -6.48 12.78 -17.30
CA GLY A 38 -5.84 11.50 -17.02
C GLY A 38 -4.56 11.63 -16.18
N GLN A 39 -4.23 12.83 -15.68
CA GLN A 39 -3.05 13.06 -14.86
C GLN A 39 -3.30 12.65 -13.40
N PRO A 40 -2.48 11.74 -12.82
CA PRO A 40 -2.57 11.41 -11.41
C PRO A 40 -1.94 12.47 -10.49
N PHE A 41 -2.54 12.63 -9.31
CA PHE A 41 -2.09 13.48 -8.21
C PHE A 41 -2.17 12.71 -6.89
N VAL A 42 -1.11 12.78 -6.08
CA VAL A 42 -1.11 12.26 -4.70
C VAL A 42 -1.88 13.23 -3.82
N LEU A 43 -2.88 12.74 -3.10
CA LEU A 43 -3.67 13.53 -2.15
C LEU A 43 -3.14 13.39 -0.72
N GLU A 44 -2.89 12.14 -0.31
CA GLU A 44 -2.50 11.79 1.04
C GLU A 44 -1.63 10.53 1.01
N ILE A 45 -0.67 10.46 1.94
CA ILE A 45 -0.10 9.19 2.39
C ILE A 45 -0.53 8.94 3.83
N ASN A 46 -1.26 7.86 4.04
CA ASN A 46 -1.63 7.40 5.37
C ASN A 46 -0.62 6.33 5.81
N SER A 47 0.27 6.69 6.75
CA SER A 47 1.30 5.80 7.29
C SER A 47 0.80 4.79 8.32
N MET A 48 -0.48 4.84 8.69
CA MET A 48 -1.12 3.90 9.60
C MET A 48 -2.59 3.71 9.18
N PRO A 49 -2.83 3.14 7.98
CA PRO A 49 -4.19 2.92 7.51
C PRO A 49 -4.87 1.89 8.41
N GLY A 50 -6.18 2.02 8.60
CA GLY A 50 -6.97 1.06 9.37
C GLY A 50 -6.85 -0.36 8.79
N LEU A 51 -6.53 -1.31 9.65
CA LEU A 51 -6.35 -2.73 9.31
C LEU A 51 -7.60 -3.58 9.56
N SER A 52 -8.78 -2.96 9.73
CA SER A 52 -10.03 -3.73 9.79
C SER A 52 -10.14 -4.62 8.54
N MET A 53 -10.64 -5.85 8.71
CA MET A 53 -10.81 -6.81 7.62
C MET A 53 -11.67 -6.26 6.48
N CYS A 54 -12.65 -5.41 6.79
CA CYS A 54 -13.51 -4.73 5.80
C CYS A 54 -12.97 -3.35 5.39
N GLY A 55 -11.79 -2.96 5.86
CA GLY A 55 -11.13 -1.71 5.52
C GLY A 55 -10.52 -1.71 4.13
N THR A 56 -10.36 -0.52 3.54
CA THR A 56 -9.88 -0.38 2.16
C THR A 56 -8.47 -0.92 1.94
N TYR A 57 -7.60 -0.84 2.93
CA TYR A 57 -6.24 -1.40 2.83
C TYR A 57 -6.25 -2.93 2.77
N ALA A 58 -7.00 -3.58 3.68
CA ALA A 58 -7.15 -5.03 3.69
C ALA A 58 -7.84 -5.54 2.42
N LEU A 59 -8.91 -4.86 1.96
CA LEU A 59 -9.62 -5.22 0.74
C LEU A 59 -8.73 -5.11 -0.51
N ALA A 60 -7.89 -4.08 -0.59
CA ALA A 60 -6.94 -3.92 -1.69
C ALA A 60 -5.90 -5.07 -1.72
N ALA A 61 -5.32 -5.42 -0.57
CA ALA A 61 -4.40 -6.54 -0.46
C ALA A 61 -5.06 -7.89 -0.80
N MET A 62 -6.31 -8.10 -0.36
CA MET A 62 -7.07 -9.30 -0.69
C MET A 62 -7.38 -9.41 -2.18
N THR A 63 -7.70 -8.28 -2.82
CA THR A 63 -7.86 -8.20 -4.26
C THR A 63 -6.55 -8.52 -5.00
N ALA A 64 -5.41 -8.18 -4.40
CA ALA A 64 -4.07 -8.52 -4.90
C ALA A 64 -3.63 -9.97 -4.61
N GLY A 65 -4.48 -10.80 -4.00
CA GLY A 65 -4.22 -12.23 -3.77
C GLY A 65 -3.70 -12.58 -2.37
N HIS A 66 -3.66 -11.64 -1.43
CA HIS A 66 -3.30 -11.92 -0.04
C HIS A 66 -4.51 -12.39 0.78
N SER A 67 -4.35 -13.37 1.67
CA SER A 67 -5.33 -13.54 2.75
C SER A 67 -5.16 -12.44 3.79
N TYR A 68 -6.22 -12.10 4.53
CA TYR A 68 -6.12 -11.15 5.64
C TYR A 68 -5.02 -11.54 6.64
N SER A 69 -4.94 -12.82 7.02
CA SER A 69 -3.89 -13.33 7.89
C SER A 69 -2.49 -13.17 7.29
N SER A 70 -2.31 -13.43 6.00
CA SER A 70 -1.02 -13.26 5.33
C SER A 70 -0.58 -11.79 5.29
N LEU A 71 -1.52 -10.85 5.13
CA LEU A 71 -1.24 -9.43 5.18
C LEU A 71 -0.75 -9.00 6.57
N ILE A 72 -1.49 -9.39 7.61
CA ILE A 72 -1.14 -9.02 9.00
C ILE A 72 0.20 -9.62 9.41
N ASN A 73 0.43 -10.90 9.11
CA ASN A 73 1.72 -11.54 9.38
C ASN A 73 2.86 -10.87 8.60
N ARG A 74 2.63 -10.49 7.34
CA ARG A 74 3.66 -9.79 6.56
C ARG A 74 4.05 -8.44 7.17
N ILE A 75 3.09 -7.66 7.66
CA ILE A 75 3.37 -6.39 8.35
C ILE A 75 4.18 -6.66 9.62
N LEU A 76 3.79 -7.67 10.39
CA LEU A 76 4.48 -8.08 11.61
C LEU A 76 5.93 -8.51 11.32
N ASP A 77 6.15 -9.35 10.31
CA ASP A 77 7.47 -9.83 9.90
C ASP A 77 8.40 -8.69 9.50
N LEU A 78 7.88 -7.72 8.72
CA LEU A 78 8.63 -6.53 8.30
C LEU A 78 9.04 -5.68 9.51
N ALA A 79 8.09 -5.42 10.41
CA ALA A 79 8.35 -4.66 11.63
C ALA A 79 9.34 -5.36 12.56
N HIS A 80 9.23 -6.69 12.70
CA HIS A 80 10.15 -7.50 13.50
C HIS A 80 11.57 -7.48 12.90
N THR A 81 11.69 -7.76 11.60
CA THR A 81 12.97 -7.73 10.89
C THR A 81 13.65 -6.37 11.00
N ARG A 82 12.89 -5.28 10.84
CA ARG A 82 13.41 -3.92 10.98
C ARG A 82 13.88 -3.62 12.41
N SER A 83 13.21 -4.14 13.42
CA SER A 83 13.49 -3.81 14.83
C SER A 83 14.59 -4.69 15.43
N PHE A 84 14.70 -5.94 15.00
CA PHE A 84 15.60 -6.94 15.60
C PHE A 84 16.67 -7.49 14.64
N GLY A 85 16.59 -7.17 13.34
CA GLY A 85 17.56 -7.62 12.33
C GLY A 85 17.40 -9.07 11.89
N ILE A 86 16.39 -9.79 12.40
CA ILE A 86 16.09 -11.19 12.08
C ILE A 86 14.60 -11.36 11.77
N GLY A 87 14.25 -12.31 10.91
CA GLY A 87 12.86 -12.66 10.62
C GLY A 87 12.19 -13.40 11.78
N ILE A 88 10.85 -13.42 11.79
CA ILE A 88 10.10 -14.26 12.73
C ILE A 88 10.35 -15.73 12.36
N PRO A 89 10.69 -16.60 13.33
CA PRO A 89 10.91 -18.03 13.10
C PRO A 89 9.70 -18.75 12.49
#